data_AF-A0A0M0BXV2-F1
#
_entry.id   AF-A0A0M0BXV2-F1
#
_cell.length_a   1.000
_cell.length_b   1.000
_cell.length_c   1.000
_cell.angle_alpha   90.00
_cell.angle_beta   90.00
_cell.angle_gamma   90.00
#
_symmetry.space_group_name_H-M   'P 1'
#
loop_
_entity.id
_entity.type
_entity.pdbx_description
1 polymer ?
#
loop_
_entity_poly.entity_id
_entity_poly.type
_entity_poly.pdbx_seq_one_letter_code
_entity_poly.pdbx_strand_id
1 'polypeptide(L)'
;MNIESLVSKYINSAEKVFNKIQVKSGTIITNEKIDNVIKYAKDYLEDSKYYKNQGEFKTSLTSIAYCEGVLDALKLLDVVNFDWITKEPTEK
;
A
#
# COMPACT_ATOMS: atom_id res chain seq x y z
N MET A 1 8.72 -19.67 13.07
CA MET A 1 7.59 -19.69 12.11
C MET A 1 8.20 -19.55 10.72
N ASN A 2 7.92 -20.46 9.79
CA ASN A 2 8.50 -20.41 8.43
C ASN A 2 7.70 -19.45 7.53
N ILE A 3 8.21 -19.10 6.36
CA ILE A 3 7.56 -18.13 5.46
C ILE A 3 6.16 -18.58 5.01
N GLU A 4 5.97 -19.88 4.76
CA GLU A 4 4.69 -20.46 4.35
C GLU A 4 3.63 -20.27 5.44
N SER A 5 3.97 -20.60 6.69
CA SER A 5 3.07 -20.41 7.84
C SER A 5 2.75 -18.94 8.09
N LEU A 6 3.67 -18.03 7.80
CA LEU A 6 3.45 -16.59 7.90
C LEU A 6 2.49 -16.10 6.81
N VAL A 7 2.69 -16.52 5.56
CA VAL A 7 1.80 -16.20 4.43
C VAL A 7 0.39 -16.73 4.70
N SER A 8 0.26 -18.01 5.08
CA SER A 8 -1.04 -18.60 5.43
C SER A 8 -1.74 -17.86 6.57
N LYS A 9 -0.99 -17.40 7.58
CA LYS A 9 -1.54 -16.58 8.68
C LYS A 9 -2.10 -15.26 8.17
N TYR A 10 -1.37 -14.55 7.31
CA TYR A 10 -1.82 -13.25 6.79
C TYR A 10 -2.99 -13.39 5.82
N ILE A 11 -2.99 -14.41 4.95
CA ILE A 11 -4.12 -14.72 4.06
C ILE A 11 -5.39 -15.00 4.89
N ASN A 12 -5.31 -15.91 5.86
CA ASN A 12 -6.45 -16.25 6.71
C ASN A 12 -6.95 -15.02 7.51
N SER A 13 -6.03 -14.17 7.96
CA SER A 13 -6.40 -12.90 8.62
C SER A 13 -7.19 -11.98 7.68
N ALA A 14 -6.76 -11.83 6.43
CA ALA A 14 -7.45 -11.03 5.43
C ALA A 14 -8.82 -11.63 5.06
N GLU A 15 -8.92 -12.95 4.84
CA GLU A 15 -10.18 -13.66 4.59
C GLU A 15 -11.20 -13.42 5.70
N LYS A 16 -10.75 -13.47 6.97
CA LYS A 16 -11.61 -13.17 8.13
C LYS A 16 -12.11 -11.73 8.14
N VAL A 17 -11.30 -10.77 7.68
CA VAL A 17 -11.73 -9.37 7.54
C VAL A 17 -12.77 -9.28 6.44
N PHE A 18 -12.55 -9.86 5.26
CA PHE A 18 -13.51 -9.85 4.16
C PHE A 18 -14.86 -10.47 4.54
N ASN A 19 -14.86 -11.52 5.36
CA ASN A 19 -16.10 -12.14 5.86
C ASN A 19 -16.89 -11.26 6.84
N LYS A 20 -16.26 -10.22 7.42
CA LYS A 20 -16.85 -9.39 8.49
C LYS A 20 -16.90 -7.90 8.13
N ILE A 21 -16.38 -7.51 6.98
CA ILE A 21 -16.24 -6.11 6.62
C ILE A 21 -17.62 -5.48 6.45
N GLN A 22 -17.79 -4.28 6.99
CA GLN A 22 -19.02 -3.51 6.91
C GLN A 22 -18.68 -2.13 6.37
N VAL A 23 -19.37 -1.72 5.30
CA VAL A 23 -19.24 -0.38 4.74
C VAL A 23 -20.02 0.59 5.64
N LYS A 24 -19.34 1.58 6.22
CA LYS A 24 -19.98 2.61 7.04
C LYS A 24 -20.74 3.60 6.14
N SER A 25 -22.07 3.61 6.24
CA SER A 25 -22.92 4.59 5.57
C SER A 25 -22.77 5.98 6.21
N GLY A 26 -22.97 7.04 5.41
CA GLY A 26 -22.91 8.44 5.88
C GLY A 26 -21.50 8.95 6.21
N THR A 27 -20.45 8.21 5.89
CA THR A 27 -19.07 8.67 6.11
C THR A 27 -18.67 9.71 5.07
N ILE A 28 -18.33 10.91 5.52
CA ILE A 28 -17.70 11.94 4.68
C ILE A 28 -16.17 11.75 4.73
N ILE A 29 -15.56 11.61 3.56
CA ILE A 29 -14.12 11.67 3.37
C ILE A 29 -13.73 13.14 3.24
N THR A 30 -12.95 13.65 4.18
CA THR A 30 -12.47 15.04 4.19
C THR A 30 -11.06 15.09 3.62
N ASN A 31 -10.64 16.27 3.13
CA ASN A 31 -9.27 16.48 2.65
C ASN A 31 -8.23 16.13 3.73
N GLU A 32 -8.48 16.49 5.00
CA GLU A 32 -7.60 16.11 6.11
C GLU A 32 -7.41 14.59 6.23
N LYS A 33 -8.47 13.80 6.05
CA LYS A 33 -8.36 12.33 6.05
C LYS A 33 -7.58 11.84 4.84
N ILE A 34 -7.79 12.43 3.67
CA ILE A 34 -7.05 12.10 2.45
C ILE A 34 -5.56 12.40 2.66
N ASP A 35 -5.22 13.60 3.16
CA ASP A 35 -3.85 14.03 3.44
C ASP A 35 -3.15 13.11 4.45
N ASN A 36 -3.87 12.66 5.48
CA ASN A 36 -3.36 11.68 6.44
C ASN A 36 -3.03 10.33 5.79
N VAL A 37 -3.88 9.85 4.87
CA VAL A 37 -3.62 8.61 4.12
C VAL A 37 -2.46 8.78 3.13
N ILE A 38 -2.36 9.93 2.46
CA ILE A 38 -1.23 10.26 1.58
C ILE A 38 0.08 10.31 2.38
N LYS A 39 0.06 10.93 3.56
CA LYS A 39 1.20 10.93 4.47
C LYS A 39 1.60 9.51 4.84
N TYR A 40 0.62 8.65 5.16
CA TYR A 40 0.88 7.26 5.49
C TYR A 40 1.52 6.48 4.32
N ALA A 41 1.03 6.67 3.09
CA ALA A 41 1.67 6.10 1.90
C ALA A 41 3.12 6.59 1.74
N LYS A 42 3.35 7.89 1.97
CA LYS A 42 4.69 8.50 1.90
C LYS A 42 5.64 7.92 2.95
N ASP A 43 5.16 7.65 4.16
CA ASP A 43 5.98 7.02 5.21
C ASP A 43 6.49 5.65 4.73
N TYR A 44 5.67 4.84 4.04
CA TYR A 44 6.10 3.56 3.44
C TYR A 44 7.07 3.71 2.25
N LEU A 45 6.98 4.80 1.49
CA LEU A 45 7.99 5.12 0.47
C LEU A 45 9.35 5.38 1.12
N GLU A 46 9.39 6.13 2.22
CA GLU A 46 10.63 6.39 2.95
C GLU A 46 11.17 5.11 3.60
N ASP A 47 10.32 4.25 4.15
CA ASP A 47 10.72 2.91 4.64
C ASP A 47 11.34 2.07 3.51
N SER A 48 10.73 2.07 2.33
CA SER A 48 11.27 1.32 1.19
C SER A 48 12.68 1.80 0.81
N LYS A 49 12.89 3.12 0.75
CA LYS A 49 14.22 3.72 0.49
C LYS A 49 15.21 3.36 1.59
N TYR A 50 14.80 3.44 2.86
CA TYR A 50 15.62 3.08 4.00
C TYR A 50 16.09 1.62 3.91
N TYR A 51 15.16 0.67 3.80
CA TYR A 51 15.50 -0.76 3.74
C TYR A 51 16.29 -1.13 2.49
N LYS A 52 16.07 -0.45 1.36
CA LYS A 52 16.91 -0.59 0.16
C LYS A 52 18.36 -0.22 0.45
N ASN A 53 18.59 0.93 1.09
CA ASN A 53 19.94 1.40 1.43
C ASN A 53 20.66 0.46 2.41
N GLN A 54 19.91 -0.24 3.26
CA GLN A 54 20.44 -1.26 4.19
C GLN A 54 20.66 -2.63 3.53
N GLY A 55 20.35 -2.81 2.24
CA GLY A 55 20.43 -4.10 1.54
C GLY A 55 19.29 -5.07 1.87
N GLU A 56 18.28 -4.63 2.61
CA GLU A 56 17.10 -5.42 2.99
C GLU A 56 16.01 -5.38 1.90
N PHE A 57 16.34 -5.91 0.72
CA PHE A 57 15.48 -5.79 -0.47
C PHE A 57 14.08 -6.40 -0.30
N LYS A 58 13.92 -7.48 0.47
CA LYS A 58 12.59 -8.08 0.73
C LYS A 58 11.68 -7.13 1.50
N THR A 59 12.21 -6.50 2.55
CA THR A 59 11.50 -5.51 3.35
C THR A 59 11.18 -4.28 2.52
N SER A 60 12.19 -3.78 1.78
CA SER A 60 12.03 -2.65 0.86
C SER A 60 10.93 -2.87 -0.17
N LEU A 61 10.89 -4.05 -0.80
CA LEU A 61 9.87 -4.41 -1.78
C LEU A 61 8.48 -4.52 -1.15
N THR A 62 8.39 -5.06 0.07
CA THR A 62 7.12 -5.12 0.81
C THR A 62 6.61 -3.73 1.16
N SER A 63 7.50 -2.82 1.59
CA SER A 63 7.14 -1.44 1.91
C SER A 63 6.64 -0.67 0.68
N ILE A 64 7.30 -0.79 -0.48
CA ILE A 64 6.85 -0.07 -1.68
C ILE A 64 5.53 -0.63 -2.22
N ALA A 65 5.33 -1.95 -2.21
CA ALA A 65 4.06 -2.56 -2.61
C ALA A 65 2.89 -2.08 -1.74
N TYR A 66 3.13 -1.87 -0.44
CA TYR A 66 2.13 -1.30 0.46
C TYR A 66 1.84 0.19 0.16
N CYS A 67 2.88 0.99 -0.10
CA CYS A 67 2.73 2.38 -0.55
C CYS A 67 1.87 2.47 -1.82
N GLU A 68 2.19 1.68 -2.84
CA GLU A 68 1.46 1.63 -4.11
C GLU A 68 0.00 1.24 -3.90
N GLY A 69 -0.27 0.18 -3.13
CA GLY A 69 -1.65 -0.25 -2.85
C GLY A 69 -2.50 0.79 -2.12
N VAL A 70 -1.90 1.59 -1.22
CA VAL A 70 -2.62 2.70 -0.56
C VAL A 70 -2.93 3.82 -1.55
N LEU A 71 -1.99 4.17 -2.44
CA LEU A 71 -2.21 5.20 -3.47
C LEU A 71 -3.26 4.77 -4.50
N ASP A 72 -3.22 3.50 -4.94
CA ASP A 72 -4.22 2.92 -5.83
C ASP A 72 -5.62 2.93 -5.20
N ALA A 73 -5.74 2.65 -3.90
CA ALA A 73 -7.01 2.73 -3.19
C ALA A 73 -7.58 4.16 -3.17
N LEU A 74 -6.74 5.18 -2.99
CA LEU A 74 -7.17 6.59 -3.09
C LEU A 74 -7.61 6.93 -4.53
N LYS A 75 -6.90 6.43 -5.54
CA LYS A 75 -7.28 6.61 -6.95
C LYS A 75 -8.63 5.93 -7.27
N LEU A 76 -8.86 4.72 -6.77
CA LEU A 76 -10.12 3.97 -6.93
C LEU A 76 -11.32 4.69 -6.29
N LEU A 77 -11.09 5.50 -5.26
CA LEU A 77 -12.10 6.35 -4.62
C LEU A 77 -12.30 7.70 -5.34
N ASP A 78 -11.56 7.96 -6.42
CA ASP A 78 -11.58 9.20 -7.20
C ASP A 78 -11.28 10.48 -6.38
N VAL A 79 -10.47 10.34 -5.33
CA VAL A 79 -10.09 11.46 -4.43
C VAL A 79 -8.70 12.04 -4.70
N VAL A 80 -7.93 11.41 -5.60
CA VAL A 80 -6.60 11.87 -6.04
C VAL A 80 -6.43 11.62 -7.53
N ASN A 81 -5.52 12.37 -8.17
CA ASN A 81 -5.18 12.17 -9.57
C ASN A 81 -3.65 12.07 -9.77
N PHE A 82 -3.19 10.92 -10.24
CA PHE A 82 -1.82 10.68 -10.68
C PHE A 82 -1.81 9.52 -11.69
N ASP A 83 -0.69 9.35 -12.40
CA ASP A 83 -0.43 8.21 -13.28
C ASP A 83 0.89 7.54 -12.87
N TRP A 84 0.91 6.21 -12.89
CA TRP A 84 2.16 5.47 -12.75
C TRP A 84 2.94 5.57 -14.06
N ILE A 85 4.17 6.08 -14.01
CA ILE A 85 5.07 6.07 -15.17
C ILE A 85 5.48 4.63 -15.41
N THR A 86 4.79 3.95 -16.33
CA THR A 86 5.17 2.62 -16.78
C THR A 86 6.07 2.74 -18.00
N LYS A 87 7.38 2.56 -17.76
CA LYS A 87 8.53 2.43 -18.67
C LYS A 87 9.37 3.69 -18.93
N GLU A 88 10.64 3.62 -18.51
CA GLU A 88 11.72 4.14 -19.35
C GLU A 88 11.82 3.28 -20.62
N PRO A 89 12.03 3.88 -21.80
CA PRO A 89 12.28 3.13 -23.01
C PRO A 89 13.55 2.31 -22.83
N THR A 90 13.44 1.00 -23.03
CA THR A 90 14.58 0.10 -23.25
C THR A 90 15.60 0.79 -24.15
N GLU A 91 16.80 1.06 -23.61
CA GLU A 91 17.97 1.43 -24.39
C GLU A 91 18.10 0.42 -25.54
N LYS A 92 18.15 0.95 -26.77
CA LYS A 92 18.47 0.18 -27.98
C LYS A 92 19.95 -0.11 -28.04
#